data_AF-A0A1Z4R7H6-F1
#
_entry.id   AF-A0A1Z4R7H6-F1
#
_cell.length_a   1.000
_cell.length_b   1.000
_cell.length_c   1.000
_cell.angle_alpha   90.00
_cell.angle_beta   90.00
_cell.angle_gamma   90.00
#
_symmetry.space_group_name_H-M   'P 1'
#
loop_
_entity.id
_entity.type
_entity.pdbx_description
1 polymer ?
#
loop_
_entity_poly.entity_id
_entity_poly.type
_entity_poly.pdbx_seq_one_letter_code
_entity_poly.pdbx_strand_id
1 'polypeptide(L)'
;MVFQLRKLLPETQYILQLAACIGNQFDLATLAIVLEQSEVEIATNLWEALQEGLILPISEVYKFYQGDDYQQLELSNNHKQSAKYKFLHDRVQQAAYSLIPKEQKQTTHYKIGQLLLQQISPDLREEKIF
;
A
#
# COMPACT_ATOMS: atom_id res chain seq x y z
N MET A 1 18.62 -6.86 -2.81
CA MET A 1 17.23 -6.81 -2.30
C MET A 1 17.10 -5.90 -1.07
N VAL A 2 17.61 -6.21 0.14
CA VAL A 2 17.47 -5.29 1.31
C VAL A 2 18.16 -3.93 1.09
N PHE A 3 19.30 -3.90 0.38
CA PHE A 3 20.04 -2.68 0.09
C PHE A 3 19.32 -1.71 -0.85
N GLN A 4 18.45 -2.17 -1.75
CA GLN A 4 17.68 -1.29 -2.63
C GLN A 4 16.56 -0.60 -1.85
N LEU A 5 15.89 -1.32 -0.96
CA LEU A 5 14.88 -0.77 -0.07
C LEU A 5 15.45 0.35 0.81
N ARG A 6 16.64 0.16 1.38
CA ARG A 6 17.31 1.21 2.20
C ARG A 6 17.83 2.42 1.42
N LYS A 7 17.91 2.33 0.08
CA LYS A 7 18.33 3.45 -0.79
C LYS A 7 17.17 4.38 -1.16
N LEU A 8 15.93 3.93 -1.00
CA LEU A 8 14.74 4.72 -1.29
C LEU A 8 14.55 5.83 -0.25
N LEU A 9 13.70 6.80 -0.58
CA LEU A 9 13.24 7.81 0.37
C LEU A 9 12.64 7.16 1.64
N PRO A 10 12.84 7.78 2.82
CA PRO A 10 12.30 7.26 4.08
C PRO A 10 10.77 7.11 4.04
N GLU A 11 10.07 8.00 3.34
CA GLU A 11 8.63 7.91 3.09
C GLU A 11 8.27 6.61 2.33
N THR A 12 8.93 6.35 1.21
CA THR A 12 8.72 5.14 0.41
C THR A 12 9.02 3.87 1.21
N GLN A 13 10.07 3.89 2.04
CA GLN A 13 10.38 2.77 2.94
C GLN A 13 9.28 2.53 3.96
N TYR A 14 8.70 3.60 4.52
CA TYR A 14 7.63 3.51 5.50
C TYR A 14 6.33 2.98 4.86
N ILE A 15 5.99 3.43 3.66
CA ILE A 15 4.84 2.92 2.90
C ILE A 15 5.00 1.42 2.63
N LEU A 16 6.18 0.97 2.16
CA LEU A 16 6.44 -0.44 1.90
C LEU A 16 6.42 -1.30 3.17
N GLN A 17 6.83 -0.76 4.31
CA GLN A 17 6.74 -1.42 5.61
C GLN A 17 5.28 -1.70 5.99
N LEU A 18 4.41 -0.69 5.87
CA LEU A 18 2.97 -0.83 6.13
C LEU A 18 2.31 -1.79 5.14
N ALA A 19 2.64 -1.67 3.86
CA ALA A 19 2.18 -2.59 2.82
C ALA A 19 2.56 -4.05 3.15
N ALA A 20 3.78 -4.29 3.62
CA ALA A 20 4.24 -5.62 4.01
C ALA A 20 3.49 -6.20 5.22
N CYS A 21 2.99 -5.34 6.13
CA CYS A 21 2.11 -5.74 7.23
C CYS A 21 0.70 -6.15 6.75
N ILE A 22 0.21 -5.53 5.67
CA ILE A 22 -1.09 -5.86 5.07
C ILE A 22 -1.02 -7.20 4.32
N GLY A 23 0.02 -7.40 3.51
CA GLY A 23 0.24 -8.66 2.79
C GLY A 23 1.14 -8.53 1.56
N ASN A 24 1.13 -9.56 0.71
CA ASN A 24 1.88 -9.54 -0.55
C ASN A 24 1.21 -8.66 -1.63
N GLN A 25 -0.09 -8.39 -1.48
CA GLN A 25 -0.88 -7.56 -2.37
C GLN A 25 -1.60 -6.50 -1.54
N PHE A 26 -1.66 -5.27 -2.06
CA PHE A 26 -2.26 -4.14 -1.38
C PHE A 26 -2.80 -3.13 -2.39
N ASP A 27 -3.77 -2.33 -1.97
CA ASP A 27 -4.34 -1.26 -2.77
C ASP A 27 -4.00 0.13 -2.22
N LEU A 28 -3.99 1.11 -3.12
CA LEU A 28 -3.64 2.49 -2.82
C LEU A 28 -4.63 3.14 -1.85
N ALA A 29 -5.92 2.82 -1.96
CA ALA A 29 -6.96 3.33 -1.04
C ALA A 29 -6.68 2.89 0.40
N THR A 30 -6.43 1.60 0.63
CA THR A 30 -6.07 1.06 1.94
C THR A 30 -4.83 1.76 2.51
N LEU A 31 -3.79 1.96 1.69
CA LEU A 31 -2.61 2.69 2.13
C LEU A 31 -2.91 4.16 2.45
N ALA A 32 -3.74 4.84 1.66
CA ALA A 32 -4.19 6.21 1.90
C ALA A 32 -4.87 6.37 3.25
N ILE A 33 -5.69 5.40 3.64
CA ILE A 33 -6.36 5.38 4.94
C ILE A 33 -5.37 5.11 6.07
N VAL A 34 -4.46 4.16 5.89
CA VAL A 34 -3.48 3.79 6.93
C VAL A 34 -2.48 4.91 7.20
N LEU A 35 -2.06 5.59 6.14
CA LEU A 35 -1.12 6.71 6.18
C LEU A 35 -1.80 8.06 6.43
N GLU A 36 -3.13 8.11 6.36
CA GLU A 36 -3.91 9.34 6.46
C GLU A 36 -3.44 10.40 5.42
N GLN A 37 -3.05 9.93 4.24
CA GLN A 37 -2.47 10.69 3.13
C GLN A 37 -3.30 10.51 1.86
N SER A 38 -3.08 11.38 0.87
CA SER A 38 -3.79 11.27 -0.40
C SER A 38 -3.22 10.14 -1.27
N GLU A 39 -4.07 9.47 -2.04
CA GLU A 39 -3.62 8.39 -2.96
C GLU A 39 -2.54 8.87 -3.94
N VAL A 40 -2.62 10.13 -4.39
CA VAL A 40 -1.64 10.75 -5.29
C VAL A 40 -0.26 10.86 -4.65
N GLU A 41 -0.18 11.29 -3.39
CA GLU A 41 1.09 11.41 -2.67
C GLU A 41 1.74 10.04 -2.49
N ILE A 42 0.94 9.04 -2.12
CA ILE A 42 1.41 7.67 -1.94
C ILE A 42 1.85 7.07 -3.27
N ALA A 43 1.10 7.30 -4.36
CA ALA A 43 1.46 6.84 -5.69
C ALA A 43 2.78 7.44 -6.17
N THR A 44 2.99 8.72 -5.88
CA THR A 44 4.23 9.45 -6.19
C THR A 44 5.42 8.83 -5.44
N ASN A 45 5.27 8.54 -4.15
CA ASN A 45 6.32 7.90 -3.36
C ASN A 45 6.57 6.44 -3.82
N LEU A 46 5.51 5.70 -4.13
CA LEU A 46 5.61 4.31 -4.64
C LEU A 46 6.20 4.22 -6.05
N TRP A 47 6.23 5.33 -6.80
CA TRP A 47 6.81 5.35 -8.14
C TRP A 47 8.27 4.92 -8.14
N GLU A 48 9.08 5.38 -7.18
CA GLU A 48 10.47 4.96 -7.06
C GLU A 48 10.59 3.46 -6.82
N ALA A 49 9.75 2.89 -5.95
CA ALA A 49 9.73 1.46 -5.68
C ALA A 49 9.30 0.64 -6.91
N LEU A 50 8.43 1.19 -7.75
CA LEU A 50 8.02 0.59 -9.02
C LEU A 50 9.17 0.63 -10.04
N GLN A 51 9.87 1.76 -10.17
CA GLN A 51 11.03 1.91 -11.06
C GLN A 51 12.19 0.98 -10.67
N GLU A 52 12.43 0.82 -9.37
CA GLU A 52 13.42 -0.13 -8.83
C GLU A 52 12.98 -1.60 -8.93
N GLY A 53 11.78 -1.87 -9.45
CA GLY A 53 11.24 -3.22 -9.63
C GLY A 53 10.96 -3.94 -8.30
N LEU A 54 10.68 -3.21 -7.23
CA LEU A 54 10.36 -3.81 -5.92
C LEU A 54 8.88 -4.21 -5.83
N ILE A 55 8.03 -3.45 -6.50
CA ILE A 55 6.59 -3.67 -6.59
C ILE A 55 6.13 -3.71 -8.05
N LEU A 56 5.03 -4.40 -8.30
CA LEU A 56 4.38 -4.47 -9.60
C LEU A 56 2.93 -4.03 -9.48
N PRO A 57 2.43 -3.21 -10.43
CA PRO A 57 1.00 -2.95 -10.53
C PRO A 57 0.27 -4.22 -10.98
N ILE A 58 -0.87 -4.52 -10.35
CA ILE A 58 -1.77 -5.62 -10.71
C ILE A 58 -2.85 -5.13 -11.67
N SER A 59 -3.19 -3.84 -11.61
CA SER A 59 -4.22 -3.19 -12.42
C SER A 59 -3.61 -2.04 -13.20
N GLU A 60 -4.07 -1.78 -14.42
CA GLU A 60 -3.63 -0.64 -15.25
C GLU A 60 -3.99 0.73 -14.66
N VAL A 61 -4.84 0.76 -13.63
CA VAL A 61 -5.28 1.99 -12.94
C VAL A 61 -4.09 2.79 -12.39
N TYR A 62 -2.96 2.14 -12.09
CA TYR A 62 -1.77 2.85 -11.62
C TYR A 62 -1.29 3.94 -12.60
N LYS A 63 -1.58 3.81 -13.90
CA LYS A 63 -1.24 4.79 -14.94
C LYS A 63 -1.97 6.12 -14.75
N PHE A 64 -3.15 6.12 -14.13
CA PHE A 64 -3.91 7.36 -13.86
C PHE A 64 -3.26 8.21 -12.76
N TYR A 65 -2.42 7.61 -11.92
CA TYR A 65 -1.63 8.33 -10.93
C TYR A 65 -0.26 8.74 -11.48
N GLN A 66 0.00 8.54 -12.78
CA GLN A 66 1.25 8.88 -13.49
C GLN A 66 0.97 9.78 -14.68
N GLY A 67 1.06 11.09 -14.45
CA GLY A 67 0.90 12.12 -15.48
C GLY A 67 0.07 13.29 -14.95
N ASP A 68 -0.09 14.34 -15.76
CA ASP A 68 -0.92 15.51 -15.44
C ASP A 68 -2.45 15.20 -15.49
N ASP A 69 -2.85 13.97 -15.83
CA ASP A 69 -4.23 13.52 -16.01
C ASP A 69 -4.92 13.04 -14.71
N TYR A 70 -4.59 13.67 -13.57
CA TYR A 70 -5.20 13.40 -12.26
C TYR A 70 -6.73 13.64 -12.23
N GLN A 71 -7.24 14.41 -13.19
CA GLN A 71 -8.61 14.90 -13.23
C GLN A 71 -9.67 13.84 -13.58
N GLN A 72 -9.29 12.67 -14.10
CA GLN A 72 -10.24 11.61 -14.47
C GLN A 72 -10.64 10.65 -13.34
N LEU A 73 -9.87 10.60 -12.23
CA LEU A 73 -10.16 9.72 -11.10
C LEU A 73 -11.31 10.23 -10.22
N GLU A 74 -11.45 11.56 -10.06
CA GLU A 74 -12.50 12.16 -9.20
C GLU A 74 -13.92 12.05 -9.77
N LEU A 75 -14.07 11.80 -11.08
CA LEU A 75 -15.37 11.77 -11.76
C LEU A 75 -16.10 10.42 -11.64
N SER A 76 -15.39 9.38 -11.20
CA SER A 76 -15.99 8.06 -11.03
C SER A 76 -16.41 7.89 -9.57
N ASN A 77 -17.70 8.10 -9.28
CA ASN A 77 -18.37 7.76 -8.01
C ASN A 77 -18.27 6.26 -7.60
N ASN A 78 -17.45 5.48 -8.30
CA ASN A 78 -17.02 4.14 -7.94
C ASN A 78 -15.59 4.19 -7.38
N HIS A 79 -15.46 4.44 -6.08
CA HIS A 79 -14.28 4.09 -5.24
C HIS A 79 -13.82 2.61 -5.36
N LYS A 80 -14.38 1.81 -6.28
CA LYS A 80 -14.13 0.37 -6.43
C LYS A 80 -12.87 0.02 -7.22
N GLN A 81 -12.21 0.98 -7.86
CA GLN A 81 -11.04 0.70 -8.69
C GLN A 81 -9.84 1.52 -8.24
N SER A 82 -9.43 1.38 -6.98
CA SER A 82 -8.12 1.84 -6.53
C SER A 82 -7.01 1.04 -7.21
N ALA A 83 -5.86 1.68 -7.45
CA ALA A 83 -4.72 0.99 -8.03
C ALA A 83 -4.17 -0.06 -7.05
N LYS A 84 -4.01 -1.28 -7.56
CA LYS A 84 -3.53 -2.45 -6.81
C LYS A 84 -2.08 -2.73 -7.17
N TYR A 85 -1.28 -3.02 -6.15
CA TYR A 85 0.12 -3.40 -6.28
C TYR A 85 0.38 -4.71 -5.58
N LYS A 86 1.44 -5.39 -6.02
CA LYS A 86 2.02 -6.55 -5.33
C LYS A 86 3.52 -6.38 -5.20
N PHE A 87 4.13 -7.03 -4.22
CA PHE A 87 5.58 -7.14 -4.21
C PHE A 87 6.03 -8.03 -5.37
N LEU A 88 7.13 -7.66 -6.03
CA LEU A 88 7.72 -8.48 -7.09
C LEU A 88 8.20 -9.83 -6.53
N HIS A 89 8.76 -9.80 -5.32
CA HIS A 89 9.29 -10.98 -4.64
C HIS A 89 8.92 -10.96 -3.16
N ASP A 90 8.65 -12.14 -2.59
CA ASP A 90 8.41 -12.32 -1.16
C ASP A 90 9.58 -11.80 -0.29
N ARG A 91 10.80 -11.85 -0.82
CA ARG A 91 11.99 -11.32 -0.15
C ARG A 91 11.94 -9.80 0.03
N VAL A 92 11.27 -9.07 -0.87
CA VAL A 92 11.07 -7.62 -0.74
C VAL A 92 10.08 -7.34 0.38
N GLN A 93 8.97 -8.09 0.44
CA GLN A 93 8.00 -8.01 1.53
C GLN A 93 8.68 -8.31 2.88
N GLN A 94 9.45 -9.41 2.97
CA GLN A 94 10.18 -9.77 4.19
C GLN A 94 11.21 -8.72 4.58
N ALA A 95 11.91 -8.12 3.62
CA ALA A 95 12.86 -7.05 3.87
C ALA A 95 12.15 -5.82 4.44
N ALA A 96 11.05 -5.37 3.83
CA ALA A 96 10.25 -4.26 4.32
C ALA A 96 9.71 -4.56 5.73
N TYR A 97 9.09 -5.71 5.95
CA TYR A 97 8.60 -6.11 7.28
C TYR A 97 9.71 -6.22 8.35
N SER A 98 10.92 -6.59 7.94
CA SER A 98 12.07 -6.69 8.86
C SER A 98 12.67 -5.34 9.23
N LEU A 99 12.40 -4.28 8.45
CA LEU A 99 12.82 -2.91 8.79
C LEU A 99 12.02 -2.33 9.97
N ILE A 100 10.80 -2.81 10.21
CA ILE A 100 9.98 -2.37 11.34
C ILE A 100 10.62 -2.87 12.65
N PRO A 101 10.95 -1.99 13.61
CA PRO A 101 11.43 -2.39 14.93
C PRO A 101 10.44 -3.33 15.62
N LYS A 102 10.94 -4.38 16.29
CA LYS A 102 10.09 -5.41 16.92
C LYS A 102 9.06 -4.82 17.89
N GLU A 103 9.44 -3.76 18.60
CA GLU A 103 8.57 -3.05 19.55
C GLU A 103 7.41 -2.32 18.86
N GLN A 104 7.60 -1.88 17.61
CA GLN A 104 6.58 -1.15 16.85
C GLN A 104 5.68 -2.08 16.03
N LYS A 105 6.13 -3.30 15.72
CA LYS A 105 5.37 -4.26 14.90
C LYS A 105 3.95 -4.50 15.42
N GLN A 106 3.80 -4.74 16.72
CA GLN A 106 2.47 -4.98 17.31
C GLN A 106 1.59 -3.75 17.21
N THR A 107 2.12 -2.57 17.53
CA THR A 107 1.37 -1.30 17.46
C THR A 107 0.96 -0.98 16.03
N THR A 108 1.85 -1.19 15.07
CA THR A 108 1.58 -1.01 13.63
C THR A 108 0.49 -1.97 13.15
N HIS A 109 0.59 -3.26 13.49
CA HIS A 109 -0.45 -4.24 13.15
C HIS A 109 -1.79 -3.90 13.78
N TYR A 110 -1.79 -3.44 15.03
CA TYR A 110 -3.00 -3.01 15.71
C TYR A 110 -3.63 -1.78 15.03
N LYS A 111 -2.84 -0.75 14.68
CA LYS A 111 -3.33 0.44 13.99
C LYS A 111 -3.90 0.08 12.60
N ILE A 112 -3.17 -0.72 11.82
CA ILE A 112 -3.63 -1.20 10.50
C ILE A 112 -4.92 -2.01 10.65
N GLY A 113 -4.96 -2.96 11.58
CA GLY A 113 -6.15 -3.76 11.85
C GLY A 113 -7.35 -2.91 12.26
N GLN A 114 -7.17 -1.94 13.15
CA GLN A 114 -8.23 -1.03 13.58
C GLN A 114 -8.76 -0.18 12.42
N LEU A 115 -7.88 0.35 11.57
CA LEU A 115 -8.26 1.15 10.40
C LEU A 115 -8.97 0.31 9.34
N LEU A 116 -8.49 -0.90 9.07
CA LEU A 116 -9.15 -1.85 8.17
C LEU A 116 -10.55 -2.22 8.69
N LEU A 117 -10.70 -2.43 10.01
CA LEU A 117 -12.00 -2.72 10.62
C LEU A 117 -12.99 -1.57 10.55
N GLN A 118 -12.52 -0.32 10.48
CA GLN A 118 -13.39 0.85 10.29
C GLN A 118 -13.88 0.98 8.83
N GLN A 119 -13.14 0.42 7.87
CA GLN A 119 -13.45 0.43 6.44
C GLN A 119 -14.27 -0.78 5.97
N ILE A 120 -14.12 -1.93 6.63
CA ILE A 120 -14.92 -3.11 6.35
C ILE A 120 -16.29 -2.93 7.02
N SER A 121 -17.31 -2.65 6.21
CA SER A 121 -18.71 -2.68 6.65
C SER A 121 -19.01 -4.02 7.35
N PRO A 122 -19.83 -4.02 8.42
CA PRO A 122 -20.12 -5.23 9.20
C PRO A 122 -20.65 -6.40 8.36
N ASP A 123 -21.28 -6.14 7.22
CA ASP A 123 -21.81 -7.15 6.29
C ASP A 123 -20.73 -8.05 5.64
N LEU A 124 -19.49 -7.58 5.47
CA LEU A 124 -18.39 -8.38 4.90
C LEU A 124 -17.61 -9.19 5.95
N ARG A 125 -17.89 -8.98 7.25
CA ARG A 125 -17.24 -9.73 8.34
C ARG A 125 -17.77 -11.16 8.47
N GLU A 126 -19.04 -11.42 8.11
CA GLU A 126 -19.61 -12.77 8.21
C GLU A 126 -19.11 -13.72 7.14
N GLU A 127 -18.78 -13.24 5.93
CA GLU A 127 -18.40 -14.09 4.79
C GLU A 127 -16.96 -14.62 4.84
N LYS A 128 -16.11 -14.14 5.77
CA LYS A 128 -14.72 -14.61 5.96
C LYS A 128 -14.49 -15.37 7.26
N ILE A 129 -15.51 -15.57 8.09
CA ILE A 129 -15.41 -16.26 9.38
C ILE A 129 -16.14 -17.63 9.37
N PHE A 130 -16.76 -18.03 8.25
CA PHE A 130 -17.31 -19.38 8.06
C PHE A 130 -16.79 -20.06 6.79
#